data_AF-A0A661ITS4-F1
#
_entry.id   AF-A0A661ITS4-F1
#
_cell.length_a   1.000
_cell.length_b   1.000
_cell.length_c   1.000
_cell.angle_alpha   90.00
_cell.angle_beta   90.00
_cell.angle_gamma   90.00
#
_symmetry.space_group_name_H-M   'P 1'
#
loop_
_entity.id
_entity.type
_entity.pdbx_description
1 polymer ?
#
loop_
_entity_poly.entity_id
_entity_poly.type
_entity_poly.pdbx_seq_one_letter_code
_entity_poly.pdbx_strand_id
1 'polypeptide(L)'
;MTNENIITQLCEVIDESENMTNEVMDHLDVMHEKLNQLEHSKNLKKDIDSIKNNVQMTLESMQAQDAHRQKIERVVNIIDPNNGKFASSAKHISGDKNDDLVDEDELAALIAAANA
;
A
#
# COMPACT_ATOMS: atom_id res chain seq x y z
N MET A 1 15.34 -1.59 -17.48
CA MET A 1 14.35 -0.49 -17.38
C MET A 1 15.03 0.79 -17.84
N THR A 2 14.42 1.57 -18.75
CA THR A 2 14.95 2.90 -19.12
C THR A 2 14.54 3.94 -18.07
N ASN A 3 15.30 5.03 -17.94
CA ASN A 3 14.97 6.12 -17.01
C ASN A 3 13.58 6.73 -17.28
N GLU A 4 13.13 6.75 -18.55
CA GLU A 4 11.76 7.13 -18.91
C GLU A 4 10.70 6.22 -18.26
N ASN A 5 10.88 4.89 -18.32
CA ASN A 5 9.92 3.95 -17.72
C ASN A 5 9.84 4.08 -16.20
N ILE A 6 10.93 4.50 -15.55
CA ILE A 6 10.98 4.77 -14.11
C ILE A 6 10.19 6.03 -13.78
N ILE A 7 10.39 7.11 -14.56
CA ILE A 7 9.70 8.38 -14.37
C ILE A 7 8.19 8.21 -14.60
N THR A 8 7.78 7.47 -15.63
CA THR A 8 6.36 7.17 -15.89
C THR A 8 5.71 6.44 -14.72
N GLN A 9 6.36 5.39 -14.19
CA GLN A 9 5.84 4.66 -13.02
C GLN A 9 5.75 5.53 -11.77
N LEU A 10 6.70 6.45 -11.54
CA LEU A 10 6.63 7.37 -10.42
C LEU A 10 5.48 8.37 -10.58
N CYS A 11 5.27 8.92 -11.78
CA CYS A 11 4.15 9.81 -12.07
C CYS A 11 2.80 9.10 -11.85
N GLU A 12 2.65 7.87 -12.38
CA GLU A 12 1.43 7.06 -12.17
C GLU A 12 1.15 6.84 -10.68
N VAL A 13 2.18 6.48 -9.90
CA VAL A 13 2.00 6.23 -8.46
C VAL A 13 1.71 7.52 -7.68
N ILE A 14 2.26 8.67 -8.10
CA ILE A 14 1.92 9.98 -7.51
C ILE A 14 0.44 10.29 -7.76
N ASP A 15 -0.01 10.19 -9.01
CA ASP A 15 -1.40 10.47 -9.40
C ASP A 15 -2.38 9.52 -8.67
N GLU A 16 -2.06 8.23 -8.62
CA GLU A 16 -2.84 7.22 -7.89
C GLU A 16 -2.86 7.51 -6.37
N SER A 17 -1.74 7.94 -5.78
CA SER A 17 -1.67 8.27 -4.36
C SER A 17 -2.45 9.54 -4.01
N GLU A 18 -2.45 10.54 -4.88
CA GLU A 18 -3.22 11.78 -4.68
C GLU A 18 -4.73 11.48 -4.71
N ASN A 19 -5.19 10.73 -5.72
CA ASN A 19 -6.59 10.32 -5.82
C ASN A 19 -7.05 9.54 -4.59
N MET A 20 -6.24 8.59 -4.12
CA MET A 20 -6.56 7.80 -2.92
C MET A 20 -6.64 8.65 -1.65
N THR A 21 -5.77 9.66 -1.53
CA THR A 21 -5.81 10.59 -0.39
C THR A 21 -7.09 11.42 -0.41
N ASN A 22 -7.54 11.86 -1.59
CA ASN A 22 -8.81 12.57 -1.74
C ASN A 22 -10.00 11.68 -1.36
N GLU A 23 -10.02 10.41 -1.78
CA GLU A 23 -11.07 9.45 -1.38
C GLU A 23 -11.12 9.23 0.13
N VAL A 24 -9.96 9.12 0.79
CA VAL A 24 -9.87 9.02 2.26
C VAL A 24 -10.48 10.25 2.93
N MET A 25 -10.17 11.45 2.42
CA MET A 25 -10.73 12.70 2.95
C MET A 25 -12.26 12.76 2.77
N ASP A 26 -12.77 12.38 1.59
CA ASP A 26 -14.21 12.34 1.32
C ASP A 26 -14.93 11.36 2.26
N HIS A 27 -14.36 10.17 2.49
CA HIS A 27 -14.92 9.21 3.45
C HIS A 27 -14.94 9.76 4.88
N LEU A 28 -13.88 10.44 5.30
CA LEU A 28 -13.80 11.07 6.63
C LEU A 28 -14.83 12.18 6.81
N ASP A 29 -15.06 13.01 5.80
CA ASP A 29 -16.08 14.07 5.83
C ASP A 29 -17.49 13.49 5.95
N VAL A 30 -17.80 12.43 5.18
CA VAL A 30 -19.08 11.72 5.29
C VAL A 30 -19.27 11.11 6.68
N MET A 31 -18.22 10.54 7.26
CA MET A 31 -18.26 10.02 8.63
C MET A 31 -18.50 11.13 9.66
N HIS A 32 -17.81 12.26 9.54
CA HIS A 32 -17.96 13.39 10.43
C HIS A 32 -19.40 13.93 10.41
N GLU A 33 -19.97 14.09 9.22
CA GLU A 33 -21.37 14.53 9.07
C GLU A 33 -22.35 13.53 9.69
N LYS A 34 -22.16 12.22 9.45
CA LYS A 34 -23.01 11.18 10.05
C LYS A 34 -22.89 11.13 11.57
N LEU A 35 -21.69 11.35 12.12
CA LEU A 35 -21.47 11.44 13.56
C LEU A 35 -22.23 12.62 14.17
N ASN A 36 -22.23 13.79 13.52
CA ASN A 36 -23.01 14.94 13.99
C ASN A 36 -24.53 14.68 13.95
N GLN A 37 -24.98 13.89 12.99
CA GLN A 37 -26.40 13.52 12.86
C GLN A 37 -26.85 12.46 13.89
N LEU A 38 -25.92 11.69 14.49
CA LEU A 38 -26.27 10.66 15.49
C LEU A 38 -26.96 11.25 16.73
N GLU A 39 -26.58 12.47 17.14
CA GLU A 39 -27.17 13.12 18.33
C GLU A 39 -28.69 13.32 18.17
N HIS A 40 -29.17 13.42 16.94
CA HIS A 40 -30.57 13.67 16.60
C HIS A 40 -31.23 12.48 15.88
N SER A 41 -30.52 11.34 15.78
CA SER A 41 -30.97 10.22 14.96
C SER A 41 -32.15 9.46 15.57
N LYS A 42 -33.17 9.22 14.75
CA LYS A 42 -34.30 8.33 15.09
C LYS A 42 -33.99 6.86 14.84
N ASN A 43 -32.92 6.54 14.11
CA ASN A 43 -32.53 5.17 13.76
C ASN A 43 -31.03 4.99 13.92
N LEU A 44 -30.59 5.06 15.18
CA LEU A 44 -29.20 5.01 15.59
C LEU A 44 -28.45 3.81 15.00
N LYS A 45 -29.10 2.65 14.90
CA LYS A 45 -28.50 1.43 14.33
C LYS A 45 -28.10 1.62 12.88
N LYS A 46 -28.99 2.16 12.04
CA LYS A 46 -28.73 2.39 10.62
C LYS A 46 -27.56 3.37 10.42
N ASP A 47 -27.52 4.43 11.21
CA ASP A 47 -26.47 5.45 11.08
C ASP A 47 -25.12 4.94 11.56
N ILE A 48 -25.09 4.18 12.66
CA ILE A 48 -23.89 3.46 13.12
C ILE A 48 -23.40 2.48 12.04
N ASP A 49 -24.29 1.69 11.43
CA ASP A 49 -23.91 0.75 10.37
C ASP A 49 -23.37 1.51 9.14
N SER A 50 -23.95 2.66 8.81
CA SER A 50 -23.43 3.50 7.73
C SER A 50 -22.05 4.10 8.03
N ILE A 51 -21.78 4.48 9.29
CA ILE A 51 -20.45 4.95 9.71
C ILE A 51 -19.46 3.80 9.63
N LYS A 52 -19.79 2.60 10.13
CA LYS A 52 -18.93 1.41 10.03
C LYS A 52 -18.55 1.09 8.59
N ASN A 53 -19.50 1.20 7.66
CA ASN A 53 -19.20 1.00 6.24
C ASN A 53 -18.21 2.05 5.70
N ASN A 54 -18.35 3.33 6.08
CA ASN A 54 -17.38 4.35 5.66
C ASN A 54 -16.01 4.16 6.31
N VAL A 55 -15.95 3.71 7.58
CA VAL A 55 -14.68 3.32 8.22
C VAL A 55 -14.02 2.19 7.42
N GLN A 56 -14.79 1.18 7.04
CA GLN A 56 -14.27 0.05 6.25
C GLN A 56 -13.73 0.53 4.89
N MET A 57 -14.47 1.38 4.17
CA MET A 57 -14.00 1.96 2.90
C MET A 57 -12.74 2.81 3.08
N THR A 58 -12.66 3.60 4.16
CA THR A 58 -11.46 4.39 4.47
C THR A 58 -10.25 3.50 4.70
N LEU A 59 -10.42 2.40 5.45
CA LEU A 59 -9.36 1.43 5.70
C LEU A 59 -8.87 0.77 4.40
N GLU A 60 -9.79 0.42 3.50
CA GLU A 60 -9.45 -0.14 2.19
C GLU A 60 -8.64 0.85 1.34
N SER A 61 -9.05 2.12 1.30
CA SER A 61 -8.31 3.18 0.60
C SER A 61 -6.90 3.38 1.19
N MET A 62 -6.76 3.39 2.52
CA MET A 62 -5.45 3.49 3.18
C MET A 62 -4.54 2.29 2.88
N GLN A 63 -5.10 1.09 2.76
CA GLN A 63 -4.34 -0.11 2.37
C GLN A 63 -3.83 -0.01 0.93
N ALA A 64 -4.67 0.50 0.01
CA ALA A 64 -4.24 0.76 -1.37
C ALA A 64 -3.12 1.81 -1.42
N GLN A 65 -3.20 2.85 -0.59
CA GLN A 65 -2.13 3.85 -0.47
C GLN A 65 -0.81 3.24 0.03
N ASP A 66 -0.86 2.32 1.00
CA ASP A 66 0.36 1.63 1.45
C ASP A 66 0.99 0.79 0.32
N ALA A 67 0.18 0.14 -0.52
CA ALA A 67 0.69 -0.57 -1.69
C ALA A 67 1.42 0.37 -2.67
N HIS A 68 0.94 1.61 -2.83
CA HIS A 68 1.60 2.65 -3.63
C HIS A 68 2.92 3.09 -3.03
N ARG A 69 2.98 3.31 -1.70
CA ARG A 69 4.24 3.57 -0.99
C ARG A 69 5.25 2.44 -1.26
N GLN A 70 4.84 1.17 -1.17
CA GLN A 70 5.72 0.03 -1.45
C GLN A 70 6.20 -0.02 -2.91
N LYS A 71 5.38 0.39 -3.89
CA LYS A 71 5.84 0.55 -5.29
C LYS A 71 6.94 1.62 -5.38
N ILE A 72 6.77 2.77 -4.72
CA ILE A 72 7.80 3.83 -4.69
C ILE A 72 9.10 3.31 -4.09
N GLU A 73 9.05 2.61 -2.96
CA GLU A 73 10.26 2.06 -2.33
C GLU A 73 11.02 1.12 -3.26
N ARG A 74 10.30 0.26 -3.99
CA ARG A 74 10.92 -0.61 -5.01
C ARG A 74 11.58 0.19 -6.12
N VAL A 75 10.95 1.27 -6.59
CA VAL A 75 11.55 2.14 -7.61
C VAL A 75 12.79 2.83 -7.08
N VAL A 76 12.77 3.35 -5.83
CA VAL A 76 13.94 3.99 -5.21
C VAL A 76 15.10 3.00 -5.10
N ASN A 77 14.85 1.75 -4.70
CA ASN A 77 15.87 0.71 -4.65
C ASN A 77 16.45 0.36 -6.02
N ILE A 78 15.67 0.48 -7.11
CA ILE A 78 16.19 0.27 -8.47
C ILE A 78 17.11 1.43 -8.88
N ILE A 79 16.78 2.67 -8.49
CA ILE A 79 17.56 3.87 -8.84
C ILE A 79 18.84 3.95 -8.00
N ASP A 80 18.73 3.71 -6.69
CA ASP A 80 19.84 3.72 -5.74
C ASP A 80 19.74 2.50 -4.82
N PRO A 81 20.35 1.35 -5.21
CA PRO A 81 20.35 0.13 -4.41
C PRO A 81 21.01 0.28 -3.04
N ASN A 82 21.85 1.31 -2.86
CA ASN A 82 22.61 1.55 -1.64
C ASN A 82 22.04 2.71 -0.80
N ASN A 83 20.80 3.14 -1.08
CA ASN A 83 20.18 4.29 -0.39
C ASN A 83 20.10 4.11 1.14
N GLY A 84 20.13 2.87 1.65
CA GLY A 84 20.17 2.52 3.07
C GLY A 84 18.94 2.94 3.89
N LYS A 85 17.94 3.54 3.25
CA LYS A 85 16.69 4.01 3.88
C LYS A 85 15.59 2.95 3.81
N PHE A 86 15.59 2.15 2.75
CA PHE A 86 14.61 1.09 2.52
C PHE A 86 15.29 -0.27 2.53
N ALA A 87 14.54 -1.32 2.90
CA ALA A 87 15.03 -2.69 2.79
C ALA A 87 15.36 -2.98 1.32
N SER A 88 16.45 -3.70 1.07
CA SER A 88 16.82 -4.11 -0.29
C SER A 88 15.71 -4.92 -0.94
N SER A 89 15.56 -4.76 -2.26
CA SER A 89 14.63 -5.59 -3.03
C SER A 89 14.91 -7.08 -2.78
N ALA A 90 13.85 -7.88 -2.70
CA ALA A 90 13.99 -9.31 -2.52
C ALA A 90 14.65 -9.93 -3.75
N LYS A 91 15.61 -10.84 -3.52
CA LYS A 91 16.17 -11.68 -4.57
C LYS A 91 15.10 -12.63 -5.09
N HIS A 92 15.24 -13.02 -6.35
CA HIS A 92 14.34 -13.93 -7.05
C HIS A 92 14.62 -15.39 -6.70
N ILE A 93 13.63 -16.26 -6.80
CA ILE A 93 13.83 -17.71 -6.63
C ILE A 93 14.43 -18.33 -7.89
N SER A 94 15.19 -19.42 -7.71
CA SER A 94 15.74 -20.22 -8.81
C SER A 94 14.64 -20.62 -9.81
N GLY A 95 14.80 -20.24 -11.09
CA GLY A 95 13.84 -20.50 -12.16
C GLY A 95 13.10 -19.25 -12.67
N ASP A 96 13.28 -18.09 -12.03
CA ASP A 96 12.86 -16.81 -12.58
C ASP A 96 13.85 -16.29 -13.67
N LYS A 97 13.42 -15.33 -14.49
CA LYS A 97 14.21 -14.74 -15.59
C LYS A 97 15.18 -13.64 -15.15
N ASN A 98 15.41 -13.47 -13.85
CA ASN A 98 16.25 -12.42 -13.28
C ASN A 98 17.56 -13.02 -12.76
N ASP A 99 18.63 -12.21 -12.83
CA ASP A 99 19.99 -12.63 -12.45
C ASP A 99 20.27 -12.51 -10.95
N ASP A 100 19.43 -11.78 -10.20
CA ASP A 100 19.55 -11.60 -8.75
C ASP A 100 18.79 -12.70 -8.00
N LEU A 101 19.40 -13.88 -7.92
CA LEU A 101 18.79 -15.10 -7.37
C LEU A 101 19.19 -15.34 -5.89
N VAL A 102 18.25 -15.84 -5.10
CA VAL A 102 18.51 -16.41 -3.76
C VAL A 102 19.36 -17.67 -3.94
N ASP A 103 20.43 -17.81 -3.16
CA ASP A 103 21.24 -19.04 -3.16
C ASP A 103 20.55 -20.18 -2.38
N GLU A 104 21.02 -21.41 -2.56
CA GLU A 104 20.38 -22.58 -1.94
C GLU A 104 20.40 -22.53 -0.41
N ASP A 105 21.42 -21.93 0.19
CA ASP A 105 21.59 -21.84 1.65
C ASP A 105 20.66 -20.78 2.25
N GLU A 106 20.56 -19.60 1.61
CA GLU A 106 19.59 -18.55 1.94
C GLU A 106 18.16 -19.07 1.80
N LEU A 107 17.85 -19.81 0.73
CA LEU A 107 16.52 -20.39 0.52
C LEU A 107 16.17 -21.41 1.61
N ALA A 108 17.12 -22.28 1.97
CA ALA A 108 16.92 -23.25 3.05
C ALA A 108 16.68 -22.56 4.40
N ALA A 109 17.43 -21.47 4.69
CA ALA A 109 17.25 -20.67 5.89
C ALA A 109 15.86 -20.00 5.94
N LEU A 110 15.39 -19.45 4.81
CA LEU A 110 14.05 -18.86 4.70
C LEU A 110 12.93 -19.90 4.93
N ILE A 111 13.06 -21.10 4.36
CA ILE A 111 12.09 -22.19 4.55
C ILE A 111 12.08 -22.67 6.01
N ALA A 112 13.25 -22.75 6.66
CA ALA A 112 13.34 -23.11 8.07
C ALA A 112 12.66 -22.05 8.97
N ALA A 113 12.85 -20.77 8.67
CA ALA A 113 12.23 -19.67 9.42
C ALA A 113 10.71 -19.62 9.26
N ALA A 114 10.17 -19.94 8.07
CA ALA A 114 8.73 -19.94 7.82
C ALA A 114 7.97 -21.12 8.47
N ASN A 115 8.68 -22.21 8.79
CA ASN A 115 8.13 -23.41 9.43
C ASN A 115 8.35 -23.44 10.96
N ALA A 116 8.95 -22.39 11.52
CA ALA A 116 9.19 -22.20 12.95
C ALA A 116 8.00 -21.50 13.63
#